data_AF-A0A2V9G1W1-F1
#
_entry.id   AF-A0A2V9G1W1-F1
#
_cell.length_a   1.000
_cell.length_b   1.000
_cell.length_c   1.000
_cell.angle_alpha   90.00
_cell.angle_beta   90.00
_cell.angle_gamma   90.00
#
_symmetry.space_group_name_H-M   'P 1'
#
loop_
_entity.id
_entity.type
_entity.pdbx_description
1 polymer ?
#
loop_
_entity_poly.entity_id
_entity_poly.type
_entity_poly.pdbx_seq_one_letter_code
_entity_poly.pdbx_strand_id
1 'polypeptide(L)'
;MQAEIELGDSHQAGLRVRSTADGREQTLIGYDRDSQKLFCDTTSSSTDAATQTLPPPIFGRRVESGALHLGKTELLRLRIYIDASVIETFANGRVSLTDRVYPASAASLGIGLFAKGGTAHLRSTTLWELAPISSDRLTSGAELFRV
;
A
#
# COMPACT_ATOMS: atom_id res chain seq x y z
N MET A 1 3.19 -9.23 1.84
CA MET A 1 2.82 -9.07 3.27
C MET A 1 1.34 -9.34 3.48
N GLN A 2 0.96 -9.58 4.73
CA GLN A 2 -0.42 -9.73 5.18
C GLN A 2 -0.62 -8.95 6.48
N ALA A 3 -1.78 -8.32 6.66
CA ALA A 3 -2.14 -7.63 7.89
C ALA A 3 -3.62 -7.81 8.21
N GLU A 4 -3.92 -7.90 9.50
CA GLU A 4 -5.29 -7.81 10.01
C GLU A 4 -5.42 -6.56 10.87
N ILE A 5 -6.35 -5.69 10.50
CA ILE A 5 -6.54 -4.38 11.10
C ILE A 5 -7.96 -4.31 11.66
N GLU A 6 -8.05 -3.98 12.94
CA GLU A 6 -9.29 -3.57 13.56
C GLU A 6 -9.45 -2.06 13.39
N LEU A 7 -10.54 -1.65 12.75
CA LEU A 7 -10.77 -0.26 12.39
C LEU A 7 -11.09 0.66 13.59
N GLY A 8 -11.39 0.11 14.77
CA GLY A 8 -11.77 0.89 15.95
C GLY A 8 -12.89 1.88 15.65
N ASP A 9 -12.68 3.15 16.01
CA ASP A 9 -13.53 4.29 15.68
C ASP A 9 -13.01 5.14 14.50
N SER A 10 -11.91 4.73 13.86
CA SER A 10 -11.36 5.46 12.72
C SER A 10 -12.30 5.50 11.50
N HIS A 11 -12.28 6.65 10.81
CA HIS A 11 -12.92 6.83 9.50
C HIS A 11 -12.12 6.16 8.39
N GLN A 12 -10.78 6.23 8.47
CA GLN A 12 -9.88 5.52 7.58
C GLN A 12 -8.78 4.82 8.36
N ALA A 13 -8.43 3.60 7.96
CA ALA A 13 -7.25 2.91 8.47
C ALA A 13 -6.68 1.93 7.45
N GLY A 14 -5.39 1.65 7.59
CA GLY A 14 -4.68 0.81 6.64
C GLY A 14 -3.18 0.83 6.87
N LEU A 15 -2.44 0.51 5.82
CA LEU A 15 -0.98 0.54 5.80
C LEU A 15 -0.46 1.64 4.89
N ARG A 16 0.56 2.35 5.36
CA ARG A 16 1.51 3.05 4.49
C ARG A 16 2.57 2.05 4.03
N VAL A 17 2.87 2.05 2.74
CA VAL A 17 3.91 1.21 2.14
C VAL A 17 4.80 2.05 1.25
N ARG A 18 6.01 1.54 0.95
CA ARG A 18 7.03 2.28 0.20
C ARG A 18 7.23 3.69 0.78
N SER A 19 7.31 3.77 2.11
CA SER A 19 7.29 5.05 2.82
C SER A 19 8.66 5.45 3.36
N THR A 20 9.00 6.73 3.27
CA THR A 20 10.10 7.30 4.05
C THR A 20 9.71 7.46 5.52
N ALA A 21 10.69 7.50 6.42
CA ALA A 21 10.46 7.70 7.85
C ALA A 21 9.77 9.06 8.14
N ASP A 22 10.11 10.09 7.36
CA ASP A 22 9.52 11.44 7.44
C ASP A 22 8.15 11.56 6.72
N GLY A 23 7.69 10.52 6.02
CA GLY A 23 6.41 10.50 5.33
C GLY A 23 6.32 11.34 4.05
N ARG A 24 7.44 11.91 3.56
CA ARG A 24 7.47 12.66 2.30
C ARG A 24 7.13 11.81 1.08
N GLU A 25 7.56 10.56 1.06
CA GLU A 25 7.08 9.57 0.10
C GLU A 25 6.33 8.46 0.84
N GLN A 26 5.16 8.09 0.34
CA GLN A 26 4.34 7.01 0.86
C GLN A 26 3.20 6.67 -0.11
N THR A 27 2.77 5.41 -0.07
CA THR A 27 1.52 4.95 -0.68
C THR A 27 0.59 4.47 0.42
N LEU A 28 -0.63 4.97 0.47
CA LEU A 28 -1.62 4.59 1.48
C LEU A 28 -2.57 3.55 0.91
N ILE A 29 -2.62 2.39 1.54
CA ILE A 29 -3.55 1.31 1.19
C ILE A 29 -4.44 1.08 2.40
N GLY A 30 -5.73 1.32 2.26
CA GLY A 30 -6.62 1.28 3.40
C GLY A 30 -8.09 1.21 3.06
N TYR A 31 -8.88 1.26 4.11
CA TYR A 31 -10.33 1.23 4.02
C TYR A 31 -10.90 2.57 4.47
N ASP A 32 -11.88 3.06 3.72
CA ASP A 32 -12.68 4.24 4.05
C ASP A 32 -14.08 3.79 4.49
N ARG A 33 -14.40 4.07 5.76
CA ARG A 33 -15.64 3.61 6.40
C ARG A 33 -16.87 4.33 5.85
N ASP A 34 -16.74 5.61 5.52
CA ASP A 34 -17.85 6.47 5.13
C ASP A 34 -18.35 6.10 3.72
N SER A 35 -17.42 5.80 2.82
CA SER A 35 -17.70 5.38 1.44
C SER A 35 -17.77 3.86 1.24
N GLN A 36 -17.40 3.08 2.26
CA GLN A 36 -17.32 1.62 2.25
C GLN A 36 -16.47 1.08 1.09
N LYS A 37 -15.24 1.61 1.00
CA LYS A 37 -14.32 1.30 -0.09
C LYS A 37 -12.94 0.93 0.43
N LEU A 38 -12.35 -0.08 -0.20
CA LEU A 38 -10.90 -0.22 -0.24
C LEU A 38 -10.35 0.89 -1.16
N PHE A 39 -9.24 1.50 -0.78
CA PHE A 39 -8.53 2.45 -1.62
C PHE A 39 -7.02 2.21 -1.61
N CYS A 40 -6.38 2.65 -2.69
CA CYS A 40 -4.94 2.79 -2.82
C CYS A 40 -4.66 4.23 -3.29
N ASP A 41 -3.97 5.01 -2.47
CA ASP A 41 -3.63 6.40 -2.70
C ASP A 41 -2.12 6.53 -2.91
N THR A 42 -1.75 6.81 -4.16
CA THR A 42 -0.39 7.01 -4.66
C THR A 42 -0.06 8.50 -4.80
N THR A 43 -0.87 9.41 -4.26
CA THR A 43 -0.69 10.86 -4.44
C THR A 43 0.61 11.41 -3.84
N SER A 44 1.19 10.69 -2.89
CA SER A 44 2.48 11.02 -2.28
C SER A 44 3.51 9.91 -2.52
N SER A 45 3.34 9.07 -3.55
CA SER A 45 4.23 7.92 -3.75
C SER A 45 5.63 8.30 -4.24
N SER A 46 5.80 9.54 -4.73
CA SER A 46 7.07 10.06 -5.24
C SER A 46 7.16 11.58 -5.11
N THR A 47 8.37 12.05 -4.79
CA THR A 47 8.75 13.46 -4.83
C THR A 47 9.31 13.88 -6.20
N ASP A 48 9.56 12.94 -7.11
CA ASP A 48 10.03 13.27 -8.47
C ASP A 48 8.88 13.86 -9.30
N ALA A 49 9.04 15.12 -9.69
CA ALA A 49 8.08 15.86 -10.51
C ALA A 49 7.80 15.17 -11.85
N ALA A 50 8.77 14.44 -12.43
CA ALA A 50 8.56 13.74 -13.69
C ALA A 50 7.45 12.69 -13.55
N THR A 51 7.37 12.02 -12.40
CA THR A 51 6.34 11.00 -12.13
C THR A 51 4.94 11.59 -12.02
N GLN A 52 4.82 12.87 -11.63
CA GLN A 52 3.53 13.56 -11.48
C GLN A 52 2.91 13.96 -12.82
N THR A 53 3.70 13.96 -13.90
CA THR A 53 3.27 14.37 -15.24
C THR A 53 2.96 13.21 -16.17
N LEU A 54 3.09 11.97 -15.70
CA LEU A 54 2.87 10.78 -16.50
C LEU A 54 1.39 10.63 -16.87
N PRO A 55 1.06 10.34 -18.14
CA PRO A 55 -0.33 10.28 -18.59
C PRO A 55 -1.06 9.02 -18.09
N PRO A 56 -2.40 9.05 -18.01
CA PRO A 56 -3.19 7.84 -17.84
C PRO A 56 -2.89 6.84 -18.98
N PRO A 57 -2.85 5.52 -18.71
CA PRO A 57 -3.10 4.86 -17.43
C PRO A 57 -1.82 4.63 -16.59
N ILE A 58 -0.67 5.20 -16.97
CA ILE A 58 0.63 4.95 -16.29
C ILE A 58 0.58 5.46 -14.84
N PHE A 59 -0.02 6.64 -14.65
CA PHE A 59 -0.48 7.16 -13.37
C PHE A 59 -1.96 7.49 -13.55
N GLY A 60 -2.82 6.51 -13.31
CA GLY A 60 -4.29 6.64 -13.27
C GLY A 60 -4.79 7.63 -12.21
N ARG A 61 -5.98 7.44 -11.62
CA ARG A 61 -6.67 8.47 -10.79
C ARG A 61 -5.92 8.93 -9.52
N ARG A 62 -4.67 8.51 -9.31
CA ARG A 62 -3.80 8.63 -8.11
C ARG A 62 -4.41 8.01 -6.86
N VAL A 63 -5.72 7.98 -6.77
CA VAL A 63 -6.52 7.23 -5.81
C VAL A 63 -7.40 6.27 -6.56
N GLU A 64 -7.04 4.99 -6.54
CA GLU A 64 -7.88 3.90 -7.02
C GLU A 64 -8.72 3.35 -5.87
N SER A 65 -9.95 2.92 -6.15
CA SER A 65 -10.85 2.42 -5.11
C SER A 65 -11.82 1.36 -5.62
N GLY A 66 -12.22 0.47 -4.72
CA GLY A 66 -13.18 -0.60 -4.99
C GLY A 66 -14.14 -0.78 -3.82
N ALA A 67 -15.42 -1.03 -4.12
CA ALA A 67 -16.45 -1.22 -3.10
C ALA A 67 -16.14 -2.45 -2.24
N LEU A 68 -16.03 -2.26 -0.93
CA LEU A 68 -15.79 -3.32 0.04
C LEU A 68 -16.72 -3.09 1.22
N HIS A 69 -17.69 -3.96 1.43
CA HIS A 69 -18.56 -3.86 2.60
C HIS A 69 -18.00 -4.75 3.70
N LEU A 70 -17.62 -4.12 4.83
CA LEU A 70 -17.19 -4.82 6.04
C LEU A 70 -18.31 -4.81 7.08
N GLY A 71 -18.48 -5.92 7.78
CA GLY A 71 -19.33 -5.96 8.98
C GLY A 71 -18.81 -5.05 10.09
N LYS A 72 -19.68 -4.65 11.04
CA LYS A 72 -19.34 -3.70 12.13
C LYS A 72 -18.09 -4.09 12.93
N THR A 73 -17.86 -5.39 13.10
CA THR A 73 -16.73 -5.97 13.85
C THR A 73 -15.80 -6.78 12.95
N GLU A 74 -16.02 -6.75 11.63
CA GLU A 74 -15.19 -7.48 10.68
C GLU A 74 -13.83 -6.79 10.54
N LEU A 75 -12.74 -7.54 10.73
CA LEU A 75 -11.40 -7.03 10.52
C LEU A 75 -11.16 -6.74 9.04
N LEU A 76 -10.47 -5.64 8.75
CA LEU A 76 -9.87 -5.41 7.45
C LEU A 76 -8.68 -6.35 7.31
N ARG A 77 -8.75 -7.27 6.35
CA ARG A 77 -7.66 -8.22 6.04
C ARG A 77 -7.02 -7.84 4.73
N LEU A 78 -5.78 -7.40 4.79
CA LEU A 78 -5.00 -7.00 3.62
C LEU A 78 -3.97 -8.07 3.28
N ARG A 79 -3.87 -8.43 2.01
CA ARG A 79 -2.75 -9.14 1.41
C ARG A 79 -2.16 -8.23 0.34
N ILE A 80 -0.91 -7.82 0.53
CA ILE A 80 -0.26 -6.84 -0.35
C ILE A 80 1.02 -7.45 -0.91
N TYR A 81 1.14 -7.45 -2.24
CA TYR A 81 2.36 -7.78 -2.97
C TYR A 81 3.01 -6.48 -3.44
N ILE A 82 4.32 -6.39 -3.25
CA ILE A 82 5.13 -5.26 -3.70
C ILE A 82 6.28 -5.85 -4.50
N ASP A 83 6.28 -5.65 -5.80
CA ASP A 83 7.32 -6.12 -6.72
C ASP A 83 7.83 -4.94 -7.55
N ALA A 84 9.02 -4.46 -7.19
CA ALA A 84 9.60 -3.22 -7.71
C ALA A 84 8.60 -2.05 -7.70
N SER A 85 8.07 -1.68 -8.86
CA SER A 85 7.09 -0.58 -9.02
C SER A 85 5.64 -1.01 -8.82
N VAL A 86 5.34 -2.30 -8.82
CA VAL A 86 3.96 -2.81 -8.80
C VAL A 86 3.51 -3.05 -7.36
N ILE A 87 2.30 -2.60 -7.05
CA ILE A 87 1.59 -2.89 -5.81
C ILE A 87 0.29 -3.58 -6.18
N GLU A 88 0.08 -4.78 -5.65
CA GLU A 88 -1.21 -5.48 -5.74
C GLU A 88 -1.76 -5.70 -4.34
N THR A 89 -2.99 -5.25 -4.12
CA THR A 89 -3.68 -5.36 -2.84
C THR A 89 -4.92 -6.23 -3.01
N PHE A 90 -5.09 -7.20 -2.12
CA PHE A 90 -6.31 -8.00 -1.98
C PHE A 90 -6.87 -7.75 -0.58
N ALA A 91 -8.17 -7.43 -0.50
CA ALA A 91 -8.85 -7.17 0.76
C ALA A 91 -9.98 -8.16 1.00
N ASN A 92 -9.94 -8.82 2.17
CA ASN A 92 -10.95 -9.78 2.66
C ASN A 92 -11.32 -10.89 1.66
N GLY A 93 -10.47 -11.17 0.66
CA GLY A 93 -10.76 -12.11 -0.44
C GLY A 93 -11.90 -11.66 -1.37
N ARG A 94 -12.28 -10.37 -1.35
CA ARG A 94 -13.45 -9.82 -2.06
C ARG A 94 -13.08 -8.79 -3.13
N VAL A 95 -12.05 -7.98 -2.87
CA VAL A 95 -11.67 -6.85 -3.73
C VAL A 95 -10.17 -6.90 -3.98
N SER A 96 -9.75 -6.57 -5.19
CA SER A 96 -8.35 -6.34 -5.53
C SER A 96 -8.14 -4.98 -6.18
N LEU A 97 -7.00 -4.34 -5.89
CA LEU A 97 -6.52 -3.14 -6.56
C LEU A 97 -5.08 -3.39 -7.02
N THR A 98 -4.73 -2.84 -8.19
CA THR A 98 -3.38 -2.91 -8.76
C THR A 98 -2.94 -1.51 -9.13
N ASP A 99 -1.79 -1.10 -8.60
CA ASP A 99 -1.23 0.23 -8.79
C ASP A 99 0.26 0.18 -9.09
N ARG A 100 0.79 1.30 -9.59
CA ARG A 100 2.22 1.48 -9.82
C ARG A 100 2.73 2.70 -9.06
N VAL A 101 3.93 2.56 -8.50
CA VAL A 101 4.61 3.61 -7.76
C VAL A 101 6.07 3.67 -8.16
N TYR A 102 6.62 4.89 -8.18
CA TYR A 102 8.01 5.15 -8.55
C TYR A 102 8.63 6.14 -7.56
N PRO A 103 8.87 5.73 -6.29
CA PRO A 103 9.48 6.60 -5.30
C PRO A 103 10.86 7.07 -5.77
N ALA A 104 11.18 8.35 -5.56
CA ALA A 104 12.46 8.93 -5.91
C ALA A 104 13.55 8.57 -4.89
N SER A 105 13.16 8.40 -3.63
CA SER A 105 14.07 8.09 -2.55
C SER A 105 14.31 6.57 -2.42
N ALA A 106 15.58 6.18 -2.37
CA ALA A 106 15.96 4.81 -2.01
C ALA A 106 15.54 4.44 -0.58
N ALA A 107 15.27 5.43 0.30
CA ALA A 107 14.79 5.20 1.66
C ALA A 107 13.29 4.88 1.74
N SER A 108 12.56 4.88 0.63
CA SER A 108 11.12 4.60 0.55
C SER A 108 10.82 3.09 0.65
N LEU A 109 11.28 2.48 1.73
CA LEU A 109 11.21 1.05 2.04
C LEU A 109 10.29 0.73 3.22
N GLY A 110 9.83 1.77 3.94
CA GLY A 110 9.06 1.62 5.15
C GLY A 110 7.66 1.05 4.91
N ILE A 111 7.17 0.37 5.96
CA ILE A 111 5.80 -0.09 6.11
C ILE A 111 5.33 0.40 7.49
N GLY A 112 4.09 0.87 7.59
CA GLY A 112 3.53 1.28 8.88
C GLY A 112 2.02 1.30 8.88
N LEU A 113 1.42 1.25 10.06
CA LEU A 113 -0.01 1.46 10.25
C LEU A 113 -0.35 2.96 10.15
N PHE A 114 -1.51 3.30 9.60
CA PHE A 114 -2.12 4.61 9.75
C PHE A 114 -3.59 4.50 10.18
N ALA A 115 -4.08 5.54 10.84
CA ALA A 115 -5.49 5.76 11.13
C ALA A 115 -5.80 7.26 11.00
N LYS A 116 -6.98 7.59 10.49
CA LYS A 116 -7.49 8.97 10.39
C LYS A 116 -8.90 9.04 10.97
N GLY A 117 -9.18 10.14 11.66
CA GLY A 117 -10.49 10.38 12.29
C GLY A 117 -10.79 9.45 13.47
N GLY A 118 -9.78 8.83 14.08
CA GLY A 118 -9.94 7.92 15.22
C GLY A 118 -8.73 7.01 15.38
N THR A 119 -8.92 5.92 16.11
CA THR A 119 -7.91 4.91 16.43
C THR A 119 -8.20 3.62 15.68
N ALA A 120 -7.14 2.95 15.24
CA ALA A 120 -7.18 1.60 14.70
C ALA A 120 -6.06 0.76 15.31
N HIS A 121 -6.23 -0.56 15.31
CA HIS A 121 -5.27 -1.50 15.88
C HIS A 121 -4.82 -2.51 14.84
N LEU A 122 -3.51 -2.61 14.63
CA LEU A 122 -2.92 -3.72 13.89
C LEU A 122 -2.94 -4.96 14.80
N ARG A 123 -3.81 -5.92 14.49
CA ARG A 123 -3.96 -7.16 15.27
C ARG A 123 -2.86 -8.15 14.96
N SER A 124 -2.50 -8.27 13.68
CA SER A 124 -1.41 -9.13 13.24
C SER A 124 -0.81 -8.61 11.94
N THR A 125 0.47 -8.93 11.73
CA THR A 125 1.14 -8.69 10.45
C THR A 125 2.14 -9.80 10.18
N THR A 126 2.32 -10.12 8.91
CA THR A 126 3.37 -11.02 8.44
C THR A 126 4.00 -10.45 7.18
N LEU A 127 5.31 -10.30 7.22
CA LEU A 127 6.12 -9.80 6.12
C LEU A 127 6.89 -10.98 5.51
N TRP A 128 6.95 -11.02 4.19
CA TRP A 128 7.75 -11.99 3.45
C TRP A 128 8.60 -11.23 2.45
N GLU A 129 9.85 -11.64 2.33
CA GLU A 129 10.69 -11.24 1.21
C GLU A 129 10.30 -12.07 -0.02
N LEU A 130 10.14 -11.40 -1.16
CA LEU A 130 9.85 -12.08 -2.43
C LEU A 130 11.16 -12.51 -3.07
N ALA A 131 11.30 -13.81 -3.30
CA ALA A 131 12.43 -14.33 -4.05
C ALA A 131 12.32 -13.92 -5.54
N PRO A 132 13.46 -13.66 -6.21
CA PRO A 132 13.48 -13.48 -7.66
C PRO A 132 12.86 -14.68 -8.37
N ILE A 133 12.12 -14.41 -9.45
CA ILE A 133 11.51 -15.49 -10.27
C ILE A 133 12.54 -16.23 -11.14
N SER A 134 13.72 -15.65 -11.36
CA SER A 134 14.81 -16.23 -12.15
C SER A 134 16.16 -15.84 -11.56
N SER A 135 17.11 -16.77 -11.53
CA SER A 135 18.50 -16.56 -11.08
C SER A 135 19.33 -15.70 -12.03
N ASP A 136 18.93 -15.63 -13.31
CA ASP A 136 19.78 -15.13 -14.40
C ASP A 136 19.34 -13.75 -14.90
N ARG A 137 18.26 -13.21 -14.33
CA ARG A 137 17.81 -11.84 -14.61
C ARG A 137 18.42 -10.91 -13.57
N LEU A 138 19.08 -9.85 -14.05
CA LEU A 138 19.47 -8.65 -13.29
C LEU A 138 18.24 -7.87 -12.79
N THR A 139 17.32 -8.53 -12.08
CA THR A 139 16.21 -7.91 -11.35
C THR A 139 16.54 -7.76 -9.87
N SER A 140 17.68 -8.30 -9.42
CA SER A 140 18.11 -8.16 -8.05
C SER A 140 18.66 -6.77 -7.79
N GLY A 141 17.74 -5.84 -7.47
CA GLY A 141 18.02 -4.84 -6.45
C GLY A 141 18.24 -5.48 -5.06
N ALA A 142 18.57 -6.77 -4.95
CA ALA A 142 18.83 -7.45 -3.68
C ALA A 142 19.98 -6.79 -2.90
N GLU A 143 20.84 -6.00 -3.55
CA GLU A 143 21.83 -5.15 -2.87
C GLU A 143 21.23 -3.85 -2.29
N LEU A 144 20.08 -3.38 -2.78
CA LEU A 144 19.38 -2.17 -2.33
C LEU A 144 18.47 -2.39 -1.11
N PHE A 145 18.17 -3.64 -0.74
CA PHE A 145 17.24 -3.97 0.37
C PHE A 145 17.88 -4.78 1.49
N ARG A 146 19.22 -4.92 1.52
CA ARG A 146 19.92 -5.46 2.70
C ARG A 146 19.84 -4.43 3.83
N VAL A 147 19.00 -4.72 4.82
CA VAL A 147 19.02 -4.08 6.15
C VAL A 147 20.00 -4.83 7.04
#